data_AF-A0A961I9G1-F1
#
_entry.id   AF-A0A961I9G1-F1
#
_cell.length_a   1.000
_cell.length_b   1.000
_cell.length_c   1.000
_cell.angle_alpha   90.00
_cell.angle_beta   90.00
_cell.angle_gamma   90.00
#
_symmetry.space_group_name_H-M   'P 1'
#
loop_
_entity.id
_entity.type
_entity.pdbx_description
1 polymer ?
#
loop_
_entity_poly.entity_id
_entity_poly.type
_entity_poly.pdbx_seq_one_letter_code
_entity_poly.pdbx_strand_id
1 'polypeptide(L)'
;ERYNLKQLREIVDQRIKVRFERIEGVSEVFVGGGFEREIQVLVDPGRLHAHNMSVNPVSQMVAAGNVFMPGGTLRGDIDRQVYLDERYRSVDELRDVMIPAGEKGEQLIKIGQVAHIQDHYRDRDSISRTNGEDRVTIYVQKAGNANTLGITDGCVRVTETLHEFQDIEHYVAYNQGAYIRRSIERVTMACISGAVIAVIVLYVFLRNIPMTIVIGLTIPCSILSSFFLMFLSDLEINVMSLSGLALGAGMLIDNSIVVAEAIESRVRTVETGLFAAVREATDAVRSEIFSATLTTIVVFIPLIFSNPETRRLYESLSLTVVYSLLVSLFFSLTVLPSLTLALIRVGRKLEAARKAGPDAGSLYLFVRRLDALSMTVRSALSYLQRRAFGLFAFVREKIAFRESKRGADDGPDSRITRWNRLLEYVRQKVPRREHLSLDRFGKLYRIKS
;
A
#
# COMPACT_ATOMS: atom_id res chain seq x y z
N GLU A 1 -6.47 33.45 -22.71
CA GLU A 1 -6.78 34.87 -22.41
C GLU A 1 -8.27 35.23 -22.37
N ARG A 2 -9.22 34.28 -22.48
CA ARG A 2 -10.66 34.63 -22.58
C ARG A 2 -11.35 34.98 -21.26
N TYR A 3 -10.80 34.56 -20.13
CA TYR A 3 -11.32 34.83 -18.79
C TYR A 3 -10.25 35.48 -17.93
N ASN A 4 -10.62 36.57 -17.24
CA ASN A 4 -9.79 37.13 -16.16
C ASN A 4 -9.92 36.25 -14.90
N LEU A 5 -8.95 36.30 -14.00
CA LEU A 5 -8.94 35.60 -12.70
C LEU A 5 -10.22 35.81 -11.89
N LYS A 6 -10.85 36.99 -12.02
CA LYS A 6 -12.15 37.33 -11.42
C LYS A 6 -13.28 36.42 -11.94
N GLN A 7 -13.45 36.38 -13.26
CA GLN A 7 -14.47 35.56 -13.92
C GLN A 7 -14.19 34.07 -13.72
N LEU A 8 -12.92 33.68 -13.77
CA LEU A 8 -12.50 32.31 -13.55
C LEU A 8 -12.87 31.84 -12.13
N ARG A 9 -12.60 32.65 -11.11
CA ARG A 9 -12.98 32.34 -9.72
C ARG A 9 -14.48 32.17 -9.57
N GLU A 10 -15.27 33.05 -10.16
CA GLU A 10 -16.75 32.98 -10.09
C GLU A 10 -17.30 31.70 -10.74
N ILE A 11 -16.79 31.33 -11.93
CA ILE A 11 -17.16 30.07 -12.60
C ILE A 11 -16.79 28.87 -11.73
N VAL A 12 -15.59 28.89 -11.14
CA VAL A 12 -15.11 27.80 -10.29
C VAL A 12 -15.99 27.65 -9.05
N ASP A 13 -16.29 28.73 -8.33
CA ASP A 13 -17.10 28.68 -7.10
C ASP A 13 -18.55 28.26 -7.36
N GLN A 14 -19.18 28.80 -8.40
CA GLN A 14 -20.62 28.58 -8.63
C GLN A 14 -20.93 27.27 -9.37
N ARG A 15 -20.05 26.82 -10.28
CA ARG A 15 -20.35 25.69 -11.18
C ARG A 15 -19.46 24.48 -10.94
N ILE A 16 -18.16 24.69 -10.75
CA ILE A 16 -17.19 23.58 -10.73
C ILE A 16 -17.08 23.00 -9.32
N LYS A 17 -16.92 23.84 -8.28
CA LYS A 17 -16.80 23.46 -6.87
C LYS A 17 -17.92 22.50 -6.44
N VAL A 18 -19.18 22.85 -6.76
CA VAL A 18 -20.37 22.06 -6.41
C VAL A 18 -20.32 20.64 -6.96
N ARG A 19 -19.63 20.40 -8.09
CA ARG A 19 -19.48 19.04 -8.65
C ARG A 19 -18.52 18.19 -7.84
N PHE A 20 -17.45 18.79 -7.32
CA PHE A 20 -16.50 18.13 -6.45
C PHE A 20 -17.10 17.86 -5.06
N GLU A 21 -17.95 18.75 -4.54
CA GLU A 21 -18.66 18.55 -3.27
C GLU A 21 -19.64 17.37 -3.29
N ARG A 22 -20.14 16.98 -4.48
CA ARG A 22 -21.04 15.83 -4.65
C ARG A 22 -20.32 14.47 -4.63
N ILE A 23 -18.99 14.45 -4.61
CA ILE A 23 -18.22 13.21 -4.58
C ILE A 23 -18.34 12.60 -3.18
N GLU A 24 -18.79 11.34 -3.11
CA GLU A 24 -18.94 10.62 -1.85
C GLU A 24 -17.60 10.53 -1.10
N GLY A 25 -17.63 10.89 0.19
CA GLY A 25 -16.44 10.88 1.06
C GLY A 25 -15.60 12.16 1.02
N VAL A 26 -15.98 13.17 0.23
CA VAL A 26 -15.42 14.52 0.33
C VAL A 26 -16.00 15.23 1.55
N SER A 27 -15.13 15.79 2.39
CA SER A 27 -15.51 16.58 3.57
C SER A 27 -15.68 18.05 3.23
N GLU A 28 -14.76 18.59 2.43
CA GLU A 28 -14.73 20.01 2.12
C GLU A 28 -14.05 20.22 0.76
N VAL A 29 -14.54 21.21 0.02
CA VAL A 29 -13.90 21.71 -1.19
C VAL A 29 -13.64 23.20 -1.02
N PHE A 30 -12.36 23.57 -0.93
CA PHE A 30 -11.96 24.97 -0.87
C PHE A 30 -11.30 25.38 -2.17
N VAL A 31 -11.49 26.64 -2.54
CA VAL A 31 -10.91 27.19 -3.77
C VAL A 31 -9.90 28.24 -3.33
N GLY A 32 -8.66 28.15 -3.83
CA GLY A 32 -7.60 29.10 -3.55
C GLY A 32 -7.21 29.90 -4.80
N GLY A 33 -6.73 31.13 -4.59
CA GLY A 33 -6.42 32.07 -5.66
C GLY A 33 -7.65 32.69 -6.33
N GLY A 34 -7.41 33.60 -7.28
CA GLY A 34 -8.46 34.41 -7.89
C GLY A 34 -8.92 35.56 -7.00
N PHE A 35 -10.12 36.08 -7.30
CA PHE A 35 -10.74 37.18 -6.58
C PHE A 35 -12.18 36.78 -6.23
N GLU A 36 -12.51 36.75 -4.95
CA GLU A 36 -13.88 36.48 -4.50
C GLU A 36 -14.73 37.72 -4.71
N ARG A 37 -15.83 37.60 -5.44
CA ARG A 37 -16.76 38.71 -5.65
C ARG A 37 -17.52 38.98 -4.35
N GLU A 38 -17.58 40.23 -3.92
CA GLU A 38 -18.33 40.66 -2.74
C GLU A 38 -19.00 42.01 -3.00
N ILE A 39 -20.19 42.20 -2.45
CA ILE A 39 -20.88 43.49 -2.50
C ILE A 39 -20.48 44.28 -1.26
N GLN A 40 -19.74 45.36 -1.45
CA GLN A 40 -19.28 46.20 -0.35
C GLN A 40 -20.26 47.35 -0.11
N VAL A 41 -20.74 47.47 1.13
CA VAL A 41 -21.56 48.59 1.61
C VAL A 41 -20.67 49.53 2.40
N LEU A 42 -20.13 50.55 1.72
CA LEU A 42 -19.22 51.54 2.31
C LEU A 42 -20.01 52.68 2.94
N VAL A 43 -20.26 52.59 4.24
CA VAL A 43 -21.09 53.55 4.97
C VAL A 43 -20.32 54.86 5.21
N ASP A 44 -20.95 56.01 4.96
CA ASP A 44 -20.38 57.34 5.21
C ASP A 44 -20.76 57.81 6.63
N PRO A 45 -19.79 57.93 7.57
CA PRO A 45 -20.08 58.35 8.93
C PRO A 45 -20.71 59.75 9.02
N GLY A 46 -20.33 60.68 8.14
CA GLY A 46 -20.85 62.05 8.14
C GLY A 46 -22.33 62.08 7.76
N ARG A 47 -22.72 61.28 6.76
CA ARG A 47 -24.13 61.16 6.35
C ARG A 47 -24.98 60.44 7.40
N LEU A 48 -24.44 59.40 8.04
CA LEU A 48 -25.13 58.77 9.16
C LEU A 48 -25.39 59.76 10.30
N HIS A 49 -24.39 60.56 10.68
CA HIS A 49 -24.54 61.57 11.72
C HIS A 49 -25.57 62.64 11.34
N ALA A 50 -25.60 63.09 10.08
CA ALA A 50 -26.60 64.06 9.61
C ALA A 50 -28.04 63.54 9.72
N HIS A 51 -28.23 62.22 9.71
CA HIS A 51 -29.53 61.56 9.87
C HIS A 51 -29.77 61.01 11.29
N ASN A 52 -28.93 61.35 12.27
CA ASN A 52 -28.98 60.83 13.65
C ASN A 52 -29.00 59.29 13.72
N MET A 53 -28.19 58.64 12.87
CA MET A 53 -28.14 57.18 12.76
C MET A 53 -26.79 56.59 13.15
N SER A 54 -26.83 55.31 13.54
CA SER A 54 -25.64 54.47 13.70
C SER A 54 -25.53 53.44 12.56
N VAL A 55 -24.41 52.72 12.49
CA VAL A 55 -24.19 51.67 11.48
C VAL A 55 -25.08 50.44 11.71
N ASN A 56 -25.50 50.18 12.96
CA ASN A 56 -26.23 48.96 13.31
C ASN A 56 -27.58 48.80 12.57
N PRO A 57 -28.46 49.82 12.49
CA PRO A 57 -29.67 49.77 11.67
C PRO A 57 -29.42 49.43 10.20
N VAL A 58 -28.30 49.91 9.63
CA VAL A 58 -27.91 49.59 8.25
C VAL A 58 -27.62 48.09 8.12
N SER A 59 -26.78 47.55 9.00
CA SER A 59 -26.42 46.12 9.01
C SER A 59 -27.66 45.22 9.22
N GLN A 60 -28.53 45.57 10.17
CA GLN A 60 -29.75 44.85 10.46
C GLN A 60 -30.72 44.85 9.26
N MET A 61 -30.89 45.99 8.60
CA MET A 61 -31.82 46.08 7.47
C MET A 61 -31.28 45.35 6.23
N VAL A 62 -29.98 45.44 5.97
CA VAL A 62 -29.34 44.64 4.92
C VAL A 62 -29.53 43.14 5.19
N ALA A 63 -29.35 42.68 6.43
CA ALA A 63 -29.56 41.28 6.79
C ALA A 63 -31.03 40.85 6.69
N ALA A 64 -31.97 41.69 7.15
CA ALA A 64 -33.40 41.40 7.13
C ALA A 64 -33.98 41.34 5.71
N GLY A 65 -33.45 42.15 4.79
CA GLY A 65 -33.84 42.11 3.38
C GLY A 65 -33.08 41.08 2.55
N ASN A 66 -32.25 40.21 3.14
CA ASN A 66 -31.56 39.13 2.41
C ASN A 66 -31.96 37.75 2.95
N VAL A 67 -33.25 37.43 2.92
CA VAL A 67 -33.79 36.22 3.53
C VAL A 67 -34.40 35.30 2.47
N PHE A 68 -34.10 34.00 2.61
CA PHE A 68 -34.74 32.92 1.88
C PHE A 68 -35.30 31.91 2.89
N MET A 69 -36.62 31.83 3.02
CA MET A 69 -37.26 30.96 4.01
C MET A 69 -38.59 30.35 3.50
N PRO A 70 -38.96 29.14 3.98
CA PRO A 70 -40.25 28.54 3.63
C PRO A 70 -41.41 29.34 4.24
N GLY A 71 -42.36 29.73 3.40
CA GLY A 71 -43.59 30.45 3.79
C GLY A 71 -44.75 29.53 4.19
N GLY A 72 -44.56 28.22 4.11
CA GLY A 72 -45.56 27.20 4.43
C GLY A 72 -46.07 26.46 3.20
N THR A 73 -47.09 25.62 3.40
CA THR A 73 -47.70 24.83 2.33
C THR A 73 -49.12 25.31 2.09
N LEU A 74 -49.41 25.73 0.86
CA LEU A 74 -50.77 25.93 0.38
C LEU A 74 -51.38 24.56 0.08
N ARG A 75 -52.37 24.18 0.89
CA ARG A 75 -53.15 22.96 0.67
C ARG A 75 -54.29 23.22 -0.30
N GLY A 76 -54.39 22.41 -1.34
CA GLY A 76 -55.43 22.44 -2.36
C GLY A 76 -55.56 21.06 -3.01
N ASP A 77 -56.02 20.98 -4.26
CA ASP A 77 -56.04 19.69 -4.99
C ASP A 77 -54.63 19.10 -5.20
N ILE A 78 -53.61 19.98 -5.22
CA ILE A 78 -52.20 19.63 -5.17
C ILE A 78 -51.54 20.56 -4.15
N ASP A 79 -50.90 19.97 -3.15
CA ASP A 79 -50.13 20.71 -2.15
C ASP A 79 -48.96 21.44 -2.81
N ARG A 80 -48.85 22.75 -2.59
CA ARG A 80 -47.75 23.58 -3.10
C ARG A 80 -46.99 24.21 -1.94
N GLN A 81 -45.68 24.01 -1.93
CA GLN A 81 -44.81 24.69 -0.98
C GLN A 81 -44.51 26.11 -1.47
N VAL A 82 -44.74 27.09 -0.61
CA VAL A 82 -44.49 28.51 -0.88
C VAL A 82 -43.19 28.90 -0.18
N TYR A 83 -42.37 29.69 -0.86
CA TYR A 83 -41.13 30.24 -0.33
C TYR A 83 -41.18 31.76 -0.41
N LEU A 84 -40.62 32.42 0.60
CA LEU A 84 -40.28 33.83 0.58
C LEU A 84 -38.82 33.94 0.14
N ASP A 85 -38.58 34.53 -1.03
CA ASP A 85 -37.24 34.75 -1.60
C ASP A 85 -37.03 36.25 -1.83
N GLU A 86 -36.57 36.93 -0.78
CA GLU A 86 -36.28 38.37 -0.78
C GLU A 86 -34.78 38.65 -1.01
N ARG A 87 -34.00 37.65 -1.44
CA ARG A 87 -32.55 37.86 -1.66
C ARG A 87 -32.31 38.92 -2.74
N TYR A 88 -31.39 39.83 -2.47
CA TYR A 88 -30.99 40.87 -3.43
C TYR A 88 -30.40 40.25 -4.69
N ARG A 89 -30.89 40.71 -5.84
CA ARG A 89 -30.44 40.27 -7.17
C ARG A 89 -29.48 41.26 -7.81
N SER A 90 -29.52 42.51 -7.36
CA SER A 90 -28.68 43.59 -7.90
C SER A 90 -28.20 44.54 -6.82
N VAL A 91 -27.15 45.28 -7.13
CA VAL A 91 -26.64 46.37 -6.28
C VAL A 91 -27.67 47.49 -6.15
N ASP A 92 -28.50 47.71 -7.18
CA ASP A 92 -29.51 48.77 -7.16
C ASP A 92 -30.65 48.46 -6.19
N GLU A 93 -31.08 47.19 -6.10
CA GLU A 93 -32.03 46.76 -5.06
C GLU A 93 -31.49 47.06 -3.66
N LEU A 94 -30.21 46.78 -3.40
CA LEU A 94 -29.58 47.07 -2.11
C LEU A 94 -29.50 48.58 -1.82
N ARG A 95 -29.33 49.41 -2.86
CA ARG A 95 -29.32 50.89 -2.72
C ARG A 95 -30.68 51.43 -2.33
N ASP A 96 -31.76 50.80 -2.78
CA ASP A 96 -33.13 51.22 -2.57
C ASP A 96 -33.78 50.72 -1.28
N VAL A 97 -33.09 49.85 -0.52
CA VAL A 97 -33.57 49.39 0.79
C VAL A 97 -33.77 50.57 1.74
N MET A 98 -34.93 50.61 2.38
CA MET A 98 -35.33 51.68 3.30
C MET A 98 -34.89 51.36 4.72
N ILE A 99 -34.20 52.31 5.35
CA ILE A 99 -33.74 52.23 6.74
C ILE A 99 -34.45 53.31 7.57
N PRO A 100 -34.96 52.98 8.77
CA PRO A 100 -35.46 53.98 9.70
C PRO A 100 -34.33 54.89 10.20
N ALA A 101 -34.60 56.19 10.23
CA ALA A 101 -33.70 57.31 10.54
C ALA A 101 -34.37 58.31 11.49
N GLY A 102 -33.57 59.16 12.15
CA GLY A 102 -34.03 60.08 13.20
C GLY A 102 -33.99 59.46 14.59
N GLU A 103 -34.11 60.28 15.64
CA GLU A 103 -33.95 59.85 17.04
C GLU A 103 -34.98 58.78 17.45
N LYS A 104 -36.14 58.74 16.78
CA LYS A 104 -37.19 57.73 17.02
C LYS A 104 -37.49 56.86 15.81
N GLY A 105 -36.67 56.91 14.75
CA GLY A 105 -36.92 56.16 13.52
C GLY A 105 -38.09 56.68 12.69
N GLU A 106 -38.44 57.97 12.84
CA GLU A 106 -39.62 58.57 12.19
C GLU A 106 -39.42 58.88 10.70
N GLN A 107 -38.19 58.82 10.19
CA GLN A 107 -37.88 59.03 8.78
C GLN A 107 -37.45 57.73 8.13
N LEU A 108 -37.83 57.52 6.87
CA LEU A 108 -37.31 56.41 6.06
C LEU A 108 -36.35 56.98 5.03
N ILE A 109 -35.11 56.51 5.06
CA ILE A 109 -34.07 56.90 4.10
C ILE A 109 -33.54 55.67 3.37
N LYS A 110 -33.07 55.85 2.15
CA LYS A 110 -32.49 54.76 1.38
C LYS A 110 -31.05 54.47 1.82
N ILE A 111 -30.59 53.22 1.74
CA ILE A 111 -29.19 52.87 2.01
C ILE A 111 -28.25 53.70 1.14
N GLY A 112 -28.59 53.89 -0.14
CA GLY A 112 -27.80 54.69 -1.08
C GLY A 112 -27.62 56.16 -0.69
N GLN A 113 -28.44 56.69 0.24
CA GLN A 113 -28.26 58.03 0.77
C GLN A 113 -27.14 58.10 1.81
N VAL A 114 -26.92 57.03 2.59
CA VAL A 114 -25.95 56.98 3.70
C VAL A 114 -24.74 56.08 3.43
N ALA A 115 -24.75 55.28 2.37
CA ALA A 115 -23.66 54.38 2.01
C ALA A 115 -23.42 54.32 0.49
N HIS A 116 -22.17 54.16 0.10
CA HIS A 116 -21.77 53.85 -1.25
C HIS A 116 -21.70 52.33 -1.44
N ILE A 117 -22.54 51.80 -2.32
CA ILE A 117 -22.62 50.36 -2.58
C ILE A 117 -21.95 50.06 -3.92
N GLN A 118 -20.94 49.18 -3.86
CA GLN A 118 -20.14 48.79 -5.01
C GLN A 118 -20.04 47.27 -5.15
N ASP A 119 -20.12 46.82 -6.40
CA ASP A 119 -19.78 45.44 -6.78
C ASP A 119 -18.25 45.36 -6.87
N HIS A 120 -17.63 44.76 -5.86
CA HIS A 120 -16.19 44.69 -5.73
C HIS A 120 -15.75 43.25 -5.52
N TYR A 121 -14.46 43.10 -5.30
CA TYR A 121 -13.84 41.85 -4.93
C TYR A 121 -13.17 42.01 -3.58
N ARG A 122 -13.18 40.94 -2.79
CA ARG A 122 -12.45 40.87 -1.53
C ARG A 122 -10.96 41.05 -1.78
N ASP A 123 -10.29 41.64 -0.81
CA ASP A 123 -8.83 41.67 -0.79
C ASP A 123 -8.26 40.25 -0.83
N ARG A 124 -7.21 40.04 -1.62
CA ARG A 124 -6.62 38.72 -1.81
C ARG A 124 -5.91 38.27 -0.53
N ASP A 125 -6.53 37.36 0.19
CA ASP A 125 -5.93 36.60 1.29
C ASP A 125 -5.18 35.35 0.78
N SER A 126 -5.51 34.88 -0.43
CA SER A 126 -4.93 33.70 -1.07
C SER A 126 -4.45 33.97 -2.49
N ILE A 127 -3.22 33.57 -2.78
CA ILE A 127 -2.62 33.57 -4.11
C ILE A 127 -2.27 32.12 -4.45
N SER A 128 -2.81 31.60 -5.56
CA SER A 128 -2.43 30.29 -6.08
C SER A 128 -1.67 30.48 -7.38
N ARG A 129 -0.48 29.87 -7.45
CA ARG A 129 0.40 29.91 -8.63
C ARG A 129 0.91 28.53 -8.96
N THR A 130 1.13 28.27 -10.24
CA THR A 130 1.92 27.13 -10.70
C THR A 130 2.86 27.59 -11.79
N ASN A 131 4.15 27.24 -11.68
CA ASN A 131 5.20 27.68 -12.60
C ASN A 131 5.27 29.21 -12.81
N GLY A 132 4.92 29.98 -11.77
CA GLY A 132 4.95 31.45 -11.80
C GLY A 132 3.69 32.13 -12.32
N GLU A 133 2.72 31.38 -12.85
CA GLU A 133 1.45 31.92 -13.36
C GLU A 133 0.34 31.88 -12.31
N ASP A 134 -0.44 32.96 -12.18
CA ASP A 134 -1.63 33.02 -11.31
C ASP A 134 -2.71 32.06 -11.83
N ARG A 135 -3.24 31.23 -10.93
CA ARG A 135 -4.27 30.22 -11.22
C ARG A 135 -5.33 30.21 -10.12
N VAL A 136 -6.46 29.57 -10.42
CA VAL A 136 -7.48 29.22 -9.43
C VAL A 136 -7.37 27.73 -9.20
N THR A 137 -7.13 27.34 -7.94
CA THR A 137 -6.91 25.93 -7.58
C THR A 137 -8.05 25.45 -6.71
N ILE A 138 -8.59 24.28 -7.07
CA ILE A 138 -9.59 23.58 -6.27
C ILE A 138 -8.85 22.56 -5.41
N TYR A 139 -9.08 22.63 -4.11
CA TYR A 139 -8.56 21.68 -3.14
C TYR A 139 -9.71 20.85 -2.61
N VAL A 140 -9.55 19.53 -2.70
CA VAL A 140 -10.56 18.56 -2.26
C VAL A 140 -10.03 17.86 -1.03
N GLN A 141 -10.72 18.03 0.09
CA GLN A 141 -10.36 17.43 1.36
C GLN A 141 -11.25 16.21 1.65
N LYS A 142 -10.60 15.08 1.90
CA LYS A 142 -11.22 13.79 2.23
C LYS A 142 -11.77 13.80 3.67
N ALA A 143 -12.91 13.15 3.89
CA ALA A 143 -13.42 12.83 5.22
C ALA A 143 -12.58 11.74 5.92
N GLY A 144 -12.48 11.78 7.24
CA GLY A 144 -11.53 11.00 8.05
C GLY A 144 -11.31 9.56 7.60
N ASN A 145 -12.38 8.76 7.46
CA ASN A 145 -12.29 7.33 7.08
C ASN A 145 -12.67 7.04 5.63
N ALA A 146 -12.89 8.07 4.79
CA ALA A 146 -13.31 7.85 3.41
C ALA A 146 -12.18 7.26 2.53
N ASN A 147 -12.56 6.47 1.52
CA ASN A 147 -11.60 5.82 0.62
C ASN A 147 -10.93 6.83 -0.32
N THR A 148 -9.64 7.08 -0.11
CA THR A 148 -8.83 8.01 -0.92
C THR A 148 -8.86 7.67 -2.40
N LEU A 149 -8.72 6.39 -2.80
CA LEU A 149 -8.71 5.99 -4.21
C LEU A 149 -10.06 6.27 -4.89
N GLY A 150 -11.15 5.95 -4.18
CA GLY A 150 -12.51 6.21 -4.68
C GLY A 150 -12.79 7.69 -4.90
N ILE A 151 -12.36 8.55 -3.96
CA ILE A 151 -12.47 10.00 -4.09
C ILE A 151 -11.64 10.49 -5.28
N THR A 152 -10.38 10.05 -5.41
CA THR A 152 -9.52 10.49 -6.52
C THR A 152 -10.06 10.06 -7.88
N ASP A 153 -10.65 8.87 -7.98
CA ASP A 153 -11.30 8.41 -9.20
C ASP A 153 -12.55 9.25 -9.50
N GLY A 154 -13.30 9.64 -8.46
CA GLY A 154 -14.41 10.60 -8.57
C GLY A 154 -13.95 11.96 -9.09
N CYS A 155 -12.85 12.50 -8.55
CA CYS A 155 -12.28 13.77 -9.00
C CYS A 155 -11.83 13.70 -10.46
N VAL A 156 -11.21 12.59 -10.88
CA VAL A 156 -10.82 12.37 -12.30
C VAL A 156 -12.07 12.35 -13.19
N ARG A 157 -13.10 11.59 -12.83
CA ARG A 157 -14.37 11.58 -13.59
C ARG A 157 -15.01 12.97 -13.69
N VAL A 158 -15.05 13.73 -12.61
CA VAL A 158 -15.56 15.11 -12.63
C VAL A 158 -14.71 15.98 -13.56
N THR A 159 -13.38 15.83 -13.51
CA THR A 159 -12.46 16.57 -14.39
C THR A 159 -12.69 16.26 -15.86
N GLU A 160 -12.95 14.99 -16.22
CA GLU A 160 -13.33 14.59 -17.57
C GLU A 160 -14.66 15.22 -18.04
N THR A 161 -15.57 15.57 -17.13
CA THR A 161 -16.79 16.31 -17.53
C THR A 161 -16.56 17.81 -17.75
N LEU A 162 -15.41 18.36 -17.32
CA LEU A 162 -15.10 19.78 -17.46
C LEU A 162 -14.70 20.19 -18.89
N HIS A 163 -14.66 19.24 -19.83
CA HIS A 163 -14.46 19.54 -21.26
C HIS A 163 -15.51 20.49 -21.85
N GLU A 164 -16.67 20.67 -21.20
CA GLU A 164 -17.65 21.71 -21.58
C GLU A 164 -17.12 23.14 -21.41
N PHE A 165 -16.12 23.34 -20.55
CA PHE A 165 -15.41 24.61 -20.38
C PHE A 165 -14.18 24.64 -21.29
N GLN A 166 -14.37 24.54 -22.61
CA GLN A 166 -13.27 24.42 -23.60
C GLN A 166 -12.25 25.56 -23.55
N ASP A 167 -12.65 26.72 -23.05
CA ASP A 167 -11.81 27.91 -22.92
C ASP A 167 -10.99 27.96 -21.61
N ILE A 168 -11.14 26.96 -20.73
CA ILE A 168 -10.43 26.85 -19.44
C ILE A 168 -9.50 25.64 -19.47
N GLU A 169 -8.20 25.89 -19.52
CA GLU A 169 -7.19 24.86 -19.33
C GLU A 169 -7.16 24.41 -17.86
N HIS A 170 -7.33 23.11 -17.64
CA HIS A 170 -7.32 22.50 -16.33
C HIS A 170 -6.35 21.31 -16.33
N TYR A 171 -5.66 21.13 -15.21
CA TYR A 171 -4.75 20.01 -14.99
C TYR A 171 -4.76 19.65 -13.51
N VAL A 172 -4.39 18.41 -13.21
CA VAL A 172 -4.31 17.93 -11.83
C VAL A 172 -2.92 18.24 -11.28
N ALA A 173 -2.83 19.23 -10.39
CA ALA A 173 -1.55 19.65 -9.78
C ALA A 173 -1.00 18.58 -8.83
N TYR A 174 -1.86 17.93 -8.04
CA TYR A 174 -1.49 16.89 -7.10
C TYR A 174 -2.57 15.82 -7.02
N ASN A 175 -2.17 14.55 -7.10
CA ASN A 175 -3.06 13.41 -7.00
C ASN A 175 -2.45 12.34 -6.07
N GLN A 176 -2.95 12.28 -4.84
CA GLN A 176 -2.51 11.30 -3.85
C GLN A 176 -2.86 9.86 -4.29
N GLY A 177 -3.98 9.65 -4.97
CA GLY A 177 -4.40 8.35 -5.48
C GLY A 177 -3.43 7.78 -6.50
N ALA A 178 -2.92 8.61 -7.42
CA ALA A 178 -1.88 8.21 -8.38
C ALA A 178 -0.56 7.82 -7.69
N TYR A 179 -0.23 8.44 -6.56
CA TYR A 179 0.92 8.05 -5.74
C TYR A 179 0.68 6.70 -5.05
N ILE A 180 -0.52 6.49 -4.48
CA ILE A 180 -0.91 5.22 -3.84
C ILE A 180 -0.89 4.07 -4.86
N ARG A 181 -1.49 4.25 -6.05
CA ARG A 181 -1.49 3.22 -7.12
C ARG A 181 -0.08 2.82 -7.54
N ARG A 182 0.80 3.79 -7.82
CA ARG A 182 2.21 3.53 -8.13
C ARG A 182 2.95 2.82 -6.99
N SER A 183 2.62 3.13 -5.75
CA SER A 183 3.20 2.45 -4.59
C SER A 183 2.73 0.99 -4.51
N ILE A 184 1.44 0.72 -4.73
CA ILE A 184 0.88 -0.64 -4.80
C ILE A 184 1.52 -1.44 -5.93
N GLU A 185 1.66 -0.86 -7.12
CA GLU A 185 2.34 -1.51 -8.25
C GLU A 185 3.79 -1.87 -7.92
N ARG A 186 4.54 -0.94 -7.32
CA ARG A 186 5.92 -1.17 -6.89
C ARG A 186 6.02 -2.28 -5.84
N VAL A 187 5.15 -2.26 -4.84
CA VAL A 187 5.09 -3.32 -3.81
C VAL A 187 4.74 -4.66 -4.45
N THR A 188 3.77 -4.69 -5.36
CA THR A 188 3.37 -5.92 -6.06
C THR A 188 4.52 -6.50 -6.87
N MET A 189 5.22 -5.67 -7.65
CA MET A 189 6.41 -6.09 -8.41
C MET A 189 7.55 -6.56 -7.49
N ALA A 190 7.77 -5.88 -6.38
CA ALA A 190 8.74 -6.29 -5.36
C ALA A 190 8.36 -7.65 -4.74
N CYS A 191 7.09 -7.87 -4.40
CA CYS A 191 6.59 -9.15 -3.88
C CYS A 191 6.76 -10.28 -4.90
N ILE A 192 6.43 -10.06 -6.18
CA ILE A 192 6.60 -11.08 -7.24
C ILE A 192 8.07 -11.41 -7.42
N SER A 193 8.94 -10.39 -7.58
CA SER A 193 10.37 -10.61 -7.75
C SER A 193 11.00 -11.30 -6.52
N GLY A 194 10.61 -10.88 -5.31
CA GLY A 194 11.03 -11.50 -4.05
C GLY A 194 10.56 -12.95 -3.94
N ALA A 195 9.33 -13.27 -4.33
CA ALA A 195 8.81 -14.63 -4.34
C ALA A 195 9.58 -15.53 -5.32
N VAL A 196 9.89 -15.03 -6.52
CA VAL A 196 10.72 -15.77 -7.49
C VAL A 196 12.11 -16.05 -6.93
N ILE A 197 12.76 -15.05 -6.33
CA ILE A 197 14.08 -15.22 -5.70
C ILE A 197 13.99 -16.22 -4.53
N ALA A 198 12.97 -16.11 -3.68
CA ALA A 198 12.76 -17.01 -2.55
C ALA A 198 12.60 -18.46 -3.02
N VAL A 199 11.80 -18.72 -4.07
CA VAL A 199 11.64 -20.06 -4.66
C VAL A 199 12.96 -20.59 -5.21
N ILE A 200 13.77 -19.75 -5.86
CA ILE A 200 15.10 -20.15 -6.36
C ILE A 200 16.02 -20.54 -5.20
N VAL A 201 16.07 -19.73 -4.14
CA VAL A 201 16.90 -19.99 -2.95
C VAL A 201 16.42 -21.27 -2.26
N LEU A 202 15.13 -21.42 -2.01
CA LEU A 202 14.52 -22.63 -1.45
C LEU A 202 14.88 -23.87 -2.28
N TYR A 203 14.79 -23.78 -3.60
CA TYR A 203 15.17 -24.89 -4.48
C TYR A 203 16.65 -25.27 -4.32
N VAL A 204 17.54 -24.29 -4.20
CA VAL A 204 18.98 -24.53 -4.01
C VAL A 204 19.26 -25.26 -2.69
N PHE A 205 18.57 -24.90 -1.61
CA PHE A 205 18.76 -25.50 -0.28
C PHE A 205 18.11 -26.89 -0.17
N LEU A 206 16.84 -27.02 -0.53
CA LEU A 206 16.08 -28.27 -0.39
C LEU A 206 16.44 -29.31 -1.44
N ARG A 207 16.85 -28.89 -2.65
CA ARG A 207 17.12 -29.77 -3.80
C ARG A 207 15.96 -30.73 -4.13
N ASN A 208 14.75 -30.40 -3.68
CA ASN A 208 13.55 -31.22 -3.76
C ASN A 208 12.38 -30.36 -4.27
N ILE A 209 12.10 -30.46 -5.58
CA ILE A 209 11.09 -29.66 -6.29
C ILE A 209 9.71 -29.75 -5.60
N PRO A 210 9.19 -30.96 -5.27
CA PRO A 210 7.95 -31.10 -4.52
C PRO A 210 7.88 -30.22 -3.25
N MET A 211 8.89 -30.29 -2.38
CA MET A 211 8.87 -29.51 -1.13
C MET A 211 9.05 -28.01 -1.38
N THR A 212 9.85 -27.63 -2.38
CA THR A 212 9.96 -26.22 -2.78
C THR A 212 8.61 -25.66 -3.25
N ILE A 213 7.81 -26.43 -3.99
CA ILE A 213 6.47 -25.99 -4.44
C ILE A 213 5.52 -25.86 -3.24
N VAL A 214 5.55 -26.80 -2.28
CA VAL A 214 4.69 -26.73 -1.09
C VAL A 214 5.00 -25.49 -0.24
N ILE A 215 6.29 -25.21 0.00
CA ILE A 215 6.71 -24.02 0.74
C ILE A 215 6.36 -22.76 -0.08
N GLY A 216 6.64 -22.78 -1.38
CA GLY A 216 6.35 -21.66 -2.29
C GLY A 216 4.86 -21.31 -2.39
N LEU A 217 3.95 -22.28 -2.24
CA LEU A 217 2.50 -22.05 -2.17
C LEU A 217 2.05 -21.61 -0.78
N THR A 218 2.71 -22.11 0.28
CA THR A 218 2.40 -21.77 1.67
C THR A 218 2.65 -20.29 1.96
N ILE A 219 3.72 -19.69 1.41
CA ILE A 219 4.09 -18.28 1.62
C ILE A 219 3.01 -17.27 1.19
N PRO A 220 2.50 -17.27 -0.06
CA PRO A 220 1.45 -16.33 -0.45
C PRO A 220 0.14 -16.57 0.31
N CYS A 221 -0.20 -17.83 0.61
CA CYS A 221 -1.37 -18.15 1.41
C CYS A 221 -1.26 -17.60 2.84
N SER A 222 -0.09 -17.71 3.48
CA SER A 222 0.12 -17.18 4.82
C SER A 222 0.11 -15.66 4.84
N ILE A 223 0.69 -14.98 3.84
CA ILE A 223 0.58 -13.52 3.69
C ILE A 223 -0.89 -13.08 3.56
N LEU A 224 -1.68 -13.77 2.73
CA LEU A 224 -3.12 -13.49 2.59
C LEU A 224 -3.88 -13.70 3.90
N SER A 225 -3.55 -14.75 4.65
CA SER A 225 -4.12 -14.97 5.99
C SER A 225 -3.70 -13.91 7.01
N SER A 226 -2.47 -13.36 6.91
CA SER A 226 -2.07 -12.21 7.73
C SER A 226 -2.89 -10.97 7.42
N PHE A 227 -3.14 -10.68 6.12
CA PHE A 227 -4.04 -9.59 5.74
C PHE A 227 -5.46 -9.80 6.26
N PHE A 228 -5.95 -11.04 6.27
CA PHE A 228 -7.26 -11.35 6.85
C PHE A 228 -7.33 -11.04 8.35
N LEU A 229 -6.30 -11.36 9.14
CA LEU A 229 -6.25 -11.00 10.57
C LEU A 229 -6.13 -9.49 10.80
N MET A 230 -5.37 -8.79 9.95
CA MET A 230 -5.29 -7.33 9.98
C MET A 230 -6.66 -6.70 9.71
N PHE A 231 -7.39 -7.22 8.71
CA PHE A 231 -8.73 -6.77 8.39
C PHE A 231 -9.71 -6.98 9.55
N LEU A 232 -9.65 -8.12 10.25
CA LEU A 232 -10.47 -8.37 11.44
C LEU A 232 -10.15 -7.43 12.63
N SER A 233 -8.98 -6.81 12.62
CA SER A 233 -8.50 -5.93 13.69
C SER A 233 -8.54 -4.44 13.30
N ASP A 234 -9.25 -4.11 12.22
CA ASP A 234 -9.36 -2.76 11.64
C ASP A 234 -8.00 -2.07 11.39
N LEU A 235 -6.96 -2.85 11.10
CA LEU A 235 -5.63 -2.31 10.78
C LEU A 235 -5.56 -1.87 9.32
N GLU A 236 -5.32 -0.57 9.13
CA GLU A 236 -5.12 0.01 7.81
C GLU A 236 -3.81 -0.46 7.16
N ILE A 237 -3.84 -0.63 5.83
CA ILE A 237 -2.64 -0.88 5.04
C ILE A 237 -1.90 0.45 4.84
N ASN A 238 -0.95 0.70 5.72
CA ASN A 238 -0.05 1.85 5.68
C ASN A 238 1.42 1.40 5.59
N VAL A 239 2.34 2.36 5.45
CA VAL A 239 3.79 2.11 5.33
C VAL A 239 4.33 1.31 6.53
N MET A 240 3.84 1.57 7.75
CA MET A 240 4.27 0.85 8.96
C MET A 240 3.78 -0.60 8.96
N SER A 241 2.51 -0.84 8.65
CA SER A 241 1.95 -2.20 8.54
C SER A 241 2.65 -3.02 7.45
N LEU A 242 2.92 -2.43 6.28
CA LEU A 242 3.64 -3.08 5.18
C LEU A 242 5.09 -3.39 5.55
N SER A 243 5.75 -2.51 6.32
CA SER A 243 7.09 -2.76 6.86
C SER A 243 7.07 -3.95 7.84
N GLY A 244 6.01 -4.06 8.64
CA GLY A 244 5.81 -5.18 9.57
C GLY A 244 5.58 -6.49 8.84
N LEU A 245 4.77 -6.47 7.79
CA LEU A 245 4.55 -7.62 6.90
C LEU A 245 5.84 -8.03 6.19
N ALA A 246 6.65 -7.08 5.72
CA ALA A 246 7.93 -7.35 5.07
C ALA A 246 8.93 -8.01 6.02
N LEU A 247 9.03 -7.53 7.26
CA LEU A 247 9.82 -8.16 8.32
C LEU A 247 9.28 -9.57 8.64
N GLY A 248 7.97 -9.66 8.82
CA GLY A 248 7.24 -10.90 9.07
C GLY A 248 7.37 -11.94 7.97
N ALA A 249 7.43 -11.52 6.70
CA ALA A 249 7.55 -12.40 5.54
C ALA A 249 8.85 -13.21 5.55
N GLY A 250 9.95 -12.67 6.06
CA GLY A 250 11.18 -13.44 6.27
C GLY A 250 10.96 -14.55 7.31
N MET A 251 10.41 -14.19 8.46
CA MET A 251 10.14 -15.10 9.57
C MET A 251 9.00 -16.11 9.26
N LEU A 252 8.12 -15.78 8.31
CA LEU A 252 7.05 -16.65 7.80
C LEU A 252 7.61 -17.90 7.11
N ILE A 253 8.77 -17.77 6.48
CA ILE A 253 9.41 -18.86 5.74
C ILE A 253 10.16 -19.79 6.71
N ASP A 254 10.75 -19.25 7.77
CA ASP A 254 11.63 -19.98 8.69
C ASP A 254 10.93 -21.19 9.32
N ASN A 255 9.75 -21.01 9.92
CA ASN A 255 9.00 -22.10 10.53
C ASN A 255 8.64 -23.19 9.52
N SER A 256 8.31 -22.78 8.28
CA SER A 256 7.97 -23.73 7.21
C SER A 256 9.20 -24.52 6.74
N ILE A 257 10.39 -23.91 6.71
CA ILE A 257 11.64 -24.60 6.37
C ILE A 257 11.98 -25.65 7.43
N VAL A 258 11.90 -25.32 8.72
CA VAL A 258 12.25 -26.26 9.81
C VAL A 258 11.34 -27.50 9.77
N VAL A 259 10.02 -27.31 9.62
CA VAL A 259 9.09 -28.44 9.51
C VAL A 259 9.32 -29.23 8.22
N ALA A 260 9.57 -28.55 7.10
CA ALA A 260 9.87 -29.22 5.83
C ALA A 260 11.12 -30.10 5.90
N GLU A 261 12.19 -29.61 6.53
CA GLU A 261 13.44 -30.37 6.72
C GLU A 261 13.24 -31.56 7.66
N ALA A 262 12.48 -31.37 8.75
CA ALA A 262 12.12 -32.46 9.66
C ALA A 262 11.33 -33.57 8.96
N ILE A 263 10.31 -33.19 8.17
CA ILE A 263 9.52 -34.15 7.38
C ILE A 263 10.40 -34.85 6.34
N GLU A 264 11.23 -34.10 5.60
CA GLU A 264 12.10 -34.68 4.58
C GLU A 264 13.11 -35.67 5.19
N SER A 265 13.72 -35.31 6.32
CA SER A 265 14.66 -36.17 7.04
C SER A 265 14.00 -37.48 7.48
N ARG A 266 12.80 -37.40 8.07
CA ARG A 266 12.06 -38.57 8.59
C ARG A 266 11.51 -39.47 7.48
N VAL A 267 10.97 -38.88 6.41
CA VAL A 267 10.42 -39.64 5.26
C VAL A 267 11.50 -40.44 4.53
N ARG A 268 12.77 -40.00 4.59
CA ARG A 268 13.90 -40.73 4.01
C ARG A 268 14.39 -41.90 4.87
N THR A 269 14.17 -41.88 6.19
CA THR A 269 14.74 -42.86 7.13
C THR A 269 13.77 -43.95 7.58
N VAL A 270 12.46 -43.75 7.44
CA VAL A 270 11.46 -44.64 8.07
C VAL A 270 10.57 -45.34 7.03
N GLU A 271 10.45 -46.67 7.13
CA GLU A 271 9.59 -47.51 6.28
C GLU A 271 8.12 -47.58 6.75
N THR A 272 7.75 -46.85 7.81
CA THR A 272 6.39 -46.80 8.35
C THR A 272 5.43 -46.03 7.44
N GLY A 273 4.13 -46.15 7.73
CA GLY A 273 3.09 -45.44 6.97
C GLY A 273 3.36 -43.94 6.86
N LEU A 274 3.23 -43.39 5.64
CA LEU A 274 3.57 -42.00 5.32
C LEU A 274 2.95 -40.96 6.25
N PHE A 275 1.73 -41.21 6.73
CA PHE A 275 1.05 -40.34 7.69
C PHE A 275 1.74 -40.33 9.07
N ALA A 276 2.14 -41.50 9.57
CA ALA A 276 2.81 -41.62 10.86
C ALA A 276 4.18 -40.93 10.83
N ALA A 277 4.94 -41.11 9.73
CA ALA A 277 6.24 -40.45 9.55
C ALA A 277 6.13 -38.92 9.53
N VAL A 278 5.16 -38.36 8.80
CA VAL A 278 4.92 -36.90 8.75
C VAL A 278 4.48 -36.35 10.10
N ARG A 279 3.57 -37.05 10.80
CA ARG A 279 3.09 -36.64 12.12
C ARG A 279 4.22 -36.62 13.13
N GLU A 280 5.00 -37.69 13.21
CA GLU A 280 6.10 -37.82 14.17
C GLU A 280 7.19 -36.77 13.91
N ALA A 281 7.51 -36.50 12.64
CA ALA A 281 8.44 -35.43 12.27
C ALA A 281 7.95 -34.05 12.70
N THR A 282 6.66 -33.77 12.53
CA THR A 282 6.05 -32.49 12.92
C THR A 282 5.97 -32.35 14.45
N ASP A 283 5.59 -33.42 15.15
CA ASP A 283 5.49 -33.44 16.61
C ASP A 283 6.88 -33.26 17.26
N ALA A 284 7.96 -33.76 16.63
CA ALA A 284 9.32 -33.62 17.14
C ALA A 284 9.82 -32.16 17.18
N VAL A 285 9.44 -31.33 16.20
CA VAL A 285 9.88 -29.92 16.12
C VAL A 285 8.84 -28.93 16.65
N ARG A 286 7.63 -29.38 17.02
CA ARG A 286 6.53 -28.50 17.43
C ARG A 286 6.91 -27.58 18.60
N SER A 287 7.50 -28.14 19.66
CA SER A 287 7.84 -27.38 20.88
C SER A 287 8.93 -26.34 20.63
N GLU A 288 9.92 -26.68 19.80
CA GLU A 288 11.03 -25.80 19.43
C GLU A 288 10.53 -24.58 18.67
N ILE A 289 9.73 -24.80 17.63
CA ILE A 289 9.19 -23.73 16.78
C ILE A 289 8.19 -22.86 17.57
N PHE A 290 7.35 -23.46 18.41
CA PHE A 290 6.41 -22.72 19.26
C PHE A 290 7.16 -21.78 20.21
N SER A 291 8.22 -22.29 20.87
CA SER A 291 9.02 -21.51 21.81
C SER A 291 9.77 -20.37 21.11
N ALA A 292 10.38 -20.63 19.96
CA ALA A 292 11.09 -19.62 19.18
C ALA A 292 10.16 -18.53 18.62
N THR A 293 8.94 -18.90 18.22
CA THR A 293 7.94 -17.92 17.76
C THR A 293 7.48 -17.04 18.94
N LEU A 294 7.25 -17.66 20.10
CA LEU A 294 6.79 -16.96 21.29
C LEU A 294 7.82 -15.95 21.81
N THR A 295 9.11 -16.32 21.84
CA THR A 295 10.17 -15.37 22.24
C THR A 295 10.22 -14.15 21.31
N THR A 296 9.99 -14.35 20.01
CA THR A 296 9.94 -13.25 19.03
C THR A 296 8.73 -12.36 19.27
N ILE A 297 7.56 -12.91 19.60
CA ILE A 297 6.36 -12.14 19.96
C ILE A 297 6.62 -11.30 21.24
N VAL A 298 7.31 -11.88 22.23
CA VAL A 298 7.62 -11.21 23.50
C VAL A 298 8.48 -9.95 23.29
N VAL A 299 9.35 -9.92 22.27
CA VAL A 299 10.16 -8.72 21.93
C VAL A 299 9.30 -7.49 21.60
N PHE A 300 8.06 -7.68 21.15
CA PHE A 300 7.15 -6.58 20.83
C PHE A 300 6.26 -6.15 22.01
N ILE A 301 6.19 -6.91 23.10
CA ILE A 301 5.41 -6.56 24.30
C ILE A 301 5.80 -5.20 24.90
N PRO A 302 7.10 -4.81 24.98
CA PRO A 302 7.49 -3.49 25.49
C PRO A 302 6.84 -2.30 24.77
N LEU A 303 6.43 -2.45 23.51
CA LEU A 303 5.75 -1.38 22.76
C LEU A 303 4.37 -1.04 23.34
N ILE A 304 3.73 -1.99 24.02
CA ILE A 304 2.48 -1.76 24.77
C ILE A 304 2.72 -0.81 25.95
N PHE A 305 3.93 -0.78 26.52
CA PHE A 305 4.27 0.12 27.63
C PHE A 305 4.89 1.44 27.17
N SER A 306 5.03 1.65 25.85
CA SER A 306 5.57 2.89 25.29
C SER A 306 4.56 4.04 25.38
N ASN A 307 5.09 5.26 25.27
CA ASN A 307 4.31 6.51 25.26
C ASN A 307 3.20 6.46 24.20
N PRO A 308 2.05 7.14 24.41
CA PRO A 308 0.90 7.08 23.49
C PRO A 308 1.23 7.43 22.04
N GLU A 309 2.07 8.45 21.82
CA GLU A 309 2.51 8.87 20.48
C GLU A 309 3.32 7.78 19.77
N THR A 310 4.31 7.21 20.46
CA THR A 310 5.12 6.11 19.93
C THR A 310 4.27 4.87 19.69
N ARG A 311 3.33 4.56 20.59
CA ARG A 311 2.44 3.42 20.45
C ARG A 311 1.60 3.55 19.18
N ARG A 312 0.95 4.69 18.95
CA ARG A 312 0.17 4.94 17.72
C ARG A 312 1.00 4.77 16.45
N LEU A 313 2.26 5.19 16.47
CA LEU A 313 3.14 5.08 15.30
C LEU A 313 3.57 3.63 15.01
N TYR A 314 3.82 2.82 16.04
CA TYR A 314 4.39 1.47 15.93
C TYR A 314 3.38 0.33 16.16
N GLU A 315 2.14 0.63 16.53
CA GLU A 315 1.09 -0.36 16.77
C GLU A 315 0.82 -1.20 15.52
N SER A 316 0.62 -0.55 14.36
CA SER A 316 0.40 -1.26 13.10
C SER A 316 1.59 -2.13 12.69
N LEU A 317 2.82 -1.67 12.96
CA LEU A 317 4.03 -2.46 12.71
C LEU A 317 4.03 -3.73 13.57
N SER A 318 3.86 -3.56 14.87
CA SER A 318 3.99 -4.61 15.88
C SER A 318 2.93 -5.68 15.72
N LEU A 319 1.67 -5.27 15.59
CA LEU A 319 0.55 -6.20 15.41
C LEU A 319 0.67 -6.98 14.11
N THR A 320 1.10 -6.33 13.02
CA THR A 320 1.30 -7.02 11.74
C THR A 320 2.39 -8.09 11.86
N VAL A 321 3.50 -7.81 12.55
CA VAL A 321 4.54 -8.81 12.81
C VAL A 321 3.97 -9.96 13.65
N VAL A 322 3.26 -9.68 14.74
CA VAL A 322 2.67 -10.73 15.59
C VAL A 322 1.68 -11.60 14.79
N TYR A 323 0.80 -11.02 13.99
CA TYR A 323 -0.11 -11.78 13.13
C TYR A 323 0.64 -12.61 12.09
N SER A 324 1.69 -12.07 11.47
CA SER A 324 2.52 -12.84 10.54
C SER A 324 3.17 -14.06 11.21
N LEU A 325 3.65 -13.92 12.45
CA LEU A 325 4.26 -15.00 13.21
C LEU A 325 3.25 -16.07 13.63
N LEU A 326 2.08 -15.66 14.10
CA LEU A 326 1.00 -16.59 14.48
C LEU A 326 0.51 -17.38 13.26
N VAL A 327 0.32 -16.70 12.12
CA VAL A 327 -0.08 -17.35 10.86
C VAL A 327 1.04 -18.27 10.37
N SER A 328 2.30 -17.86 10.45
CA SER A 328 3.47 -18.71 10.12
C SER A 328 3.44 -20.02 10.89
N LEU A 329 3.28 -19.93 12.21
CA LEU A 329 3.22 -21.08 13.10
C LEU A 329 2.02 -21.99 12.80
N PHE A 330 0.85 -21.40 12.52
CA PHE A 330 -0.34 -22.15 12.13
C PHE A 330 -0.12 -22.91 10.82
N PHE A 331 0.36 -22.22 9.78
CA PHE A 331 0.59 -22.83 8.47
C PHE A 331 1.68 -23.91 8.50
N SER A 332 2.77 -23.68 9.22
CA SER A 332 3.89 -24.64 9.30
C SER A 332 3.49 -25.94 10.01
N LEU A 333 2.65 -25.89 11.05
CA LEU A 333 2.27 -27.06 11.83
C LEU A 333 1.02 -27.80 11.30
N THR A 334 0.19 -27.15 10.48
CA THR A 334 -1.09 -27.72 10.01
C THR A 334 -1.17 -27.86 8.50
N VAL A 335 -0.97 -26.77 7.76
CA VAL A 335 -1.14 -26.71 6.31
C VAL A 335 0.04 -27.36 5.59
N LEU A 336 1.27 -27.10 6.04
CA LEU A 336 2.48 -27.65 5.42
C LEU A 336 2.54 -29.19 5.52
N PRO A 337 2.31 -29.85 6.68
CA PRO A 337 2.40 -31.31 6.77
C PRO A 337 1.28 -31.99 5.97
N SER A 338 0.09 -31.40 5.95
CA SER A 338 -1.06 -31.93 5.19
C SER A 338 -0.85 -31.81 3.67
N LEU A 339 -0.37 -30.67 3.18
CA LEU A 339 0.01 -30.49 1.77
C LEU A 339 1.14 -31.43 1.36
N THR A 340 2.15 -31.59 2.22
CA THR A 340 3.28 -32.49 1.98
C THR A 340 2.82 -33.94 1.86
N LEU A 341 1.94 -34.38 2.76
CA LEU A 341 1.33 -35.70 2.72
C LEU A 341 0.53 -35.93 1.42
N ALA A 342 -0.31 -34.96 1.03
CA ALA A 342 -1.08 -35.03 -0.20
C ALA A 342 -0.16 -35.13 -1.43
N LEU A 343 0.90 -34.32 -1.47
CA LEU A 343 1.84 -34.27 -2.59
C LEU A 343 2.64 -35.58 -2.71
N ILE A 344 3.14 -36.14 -1.61
CA ILE A 344 3.86 -37.41 -1.63
C ILE A 344 2.94 -38.56 -2.06
N ARG A 345 1.66 -38.56 -1.63
CA ARG A 345 0.67 -39.54 -2.10
C ARG A 345 0.43 -39.45 -3.61
N VAL A 346 0.31 -38.24 -4.15
CA VAL A 346 0.19 -37.99 -5.59
C VAL A 346 1.47 -38.45 -6.32
N GLY A 347 2.64 -38.14 -5.77
CA GLY A 347 3.94 -38.61 -6.29
C GLY A 347 4.04 -40.13 -6.39
N ARG A 348 3.65 -40.87 -5.33
CA ARG A 348 3.63 -42.34 -5.35
C ARG A 348 2.63 -42.91 -6.36
N LYS A 349 1.47 -42.28 -6.54
CA LYS A 349 0.51 -42.66 -7.60
C LYS A 349 1.07 -42.42 -9.00
N LEU A 350 1.76 -41.30 -9.21
CA LEU A 350 2.44 -40.98 -10.47
C LEU A 350 3.59 -41.96 -10.76
N GLU A 351 4.36 -42.36 -9.75
CA GLU A 351 5.40 -43.39 -9.88
C GLU A 351 4.83 -44.79 -10.18
N ALA A 352 3.69 -45.15 -9.58
CA ALA A 352 2.99 -46.38 -9.91
C ALA A 352 2.48 -46.37 -11.37
N ALA A 353 1.92 -45.25 -11.83
CA ALA A 353 1.54 -45.06 -13.23
C ALA A 353 2.76 -45.06 -14.18
N ARG A 354 3.91 -44.54 -13.73
CA ARG A 354 5.18 -44.58 -14.47
C ARG A 354 5.72 -46.00 -14.62
N LYS A 355 5.59 -46.85 -13.59
CA LYS A 355 5.93 -48.28 -13.63
C LYS A 355 4.97 -49.09 -14.53
N ALA A 356 3.73 -48.62 -14.69
CA ALA A 356 2.74 -49.23 -15.59
C ALA A 356 3.02 -48.98 -17.09
N GLY A 357 3.98 -48.12 -17.45
CA GLY A 357 4.42 -47.92 -18.83
C GLY A 357 3.51 -47.02 -19.70
N PRO A 358 3.67 -47.06 -21.04
CA PRO A 358 2.95 -46.18 -22.00
C PRO A 358 1.42 -46.30 -21.96
N ASP A 359 0.89 -47.38 -21.37
CA ASP A 359 -0.54 -47.65 -21.23
C ASP A 359 -1.26 -46.66 -20.30
N ALA A 360 -0.50 -45.84 -19.54
CA ALA A 360 -1.03 -44.77 -18.70
C ALA A 360 -1.37 -43.45 -19.45
N GLY A 361 -1.23 -43.42 -20.78
CA GLY A 361 -1.74 -42.33 -21.63
C GLY A 361 -1.17 -40.93 -21.33
N SER A 362 -2.03 -39.90 -21.28
CA SER A 362 -1.65 -38.48 -21.10
C SER A 362 -0.84 -38.20 -19.83
N LEU A 363 -1.01 -39.04 -18.80
CA LEU A 363 -0.32 -38.94 -17.52
C LEU A 363 1.19 -39.27 -17.65
N TYR A 364 1.54 -40.23 -18.50
CA TYR A 364 2.95 -40.58 -18.80
C TYR A 364 3.68 -39.43 -19.52
N LEU A 365 3.02 -38.76 -20.46
CA LEU A 365 3.55 -37.60 -21.18
C LEU A 365 3.76 -36.39 -20.26
N PHE A 366 2.86 -36.17 -19.30
CA PHE A 366 2.99 -35.11 -18.29
C PHE A 366 4.19 -35.38 -17.35
N VAL A 367 4.33 -36.61 -16.84
CA VAL A 367 5.48 -37.02 -16.01
C VAL A 367 6.80 -36.87 -16.76
N ARG A 368 6.85 -37.24 -18.05
CA ARG A 368 8.07 -37.11 -18.87
C ARG A 368 8.47 -35.65 -19.12
N ARG A 369 7.50 -34.74 -19.29
CA ARG A 369 7.77 -33.30 -19.43
C ARG A 369 8.29 -32.67 -18.14
N LEU A 370 7.72 -33.05 -16.99
CA LEU A 370 8.20 -32.61 -15.68
C LEU A 370 9.62 -33.09 -15.40
N ASP A 371 9.95 -34.34 -15.75
CA ASP A 371 11.31 -34.87 -15.59
C ASP A 371 12.32 -34.15 -16.48
N ALA A 372 11.98 -33.90 -17.75
CA ALA A 372 12.84 -33.15 -18.67
C ALA A 372 13.09 -31.71 -18.17
N LEU A 373 12.05 -31.06 -17.64
CA LEU A 373 12.17 -29.74 -17.00
C LEU A 373 13.09 -29.81 -15.78
N SER A 374 12.91 -30.82 -14.92
CA SER A 374 13.73 -31.01 -13.73
C SER A 374 15.21 -31.27 -14.04
N MET A 375 15.51 -32.02 -15.11
CA MET A 375 16.89 -32.28 -15.54
C MET A 375 17.54 -31.02 -16.13
N THR A 376 16.79 -30.26 -16.93
CA THR A 376 17.25 -28.99 -17.50
C THR A 376 17.58 -27.99 -16.38
N VAL A 377 16.69 -27.87 -15.40
CA VAL A 377 16.89 -27.01 -14.21
C VAL A 377 18.07 -27.49 -13.37
N ARG A 378 18.22 -28.80 -13.09
CA ARG A 378 19.38 -29.35 -12.35
C ARG A 378 20.71 -29.08 -13.08
N SER A 379 20.75 -29.20 -14.41
CA SER A 379 21.95 -28.97 -15.21
C SER A 379 22.37 -27.50 -15.17
N ALA A 380 21.43 -26.57 -15.36
CA ALA A 380 21.64 -25.13 -15.27
C ALA A 380 22.08 -24.71 -13.85
N LEU A 381 21.52 -25.35 -12.81
CA LEU A 381 21.89 -25.08 -11.42
C LEU A 381 23.30 -25.58 -11.08
N SER A 382 23.70 -26.76 -11.58
CA SER A 382 25.06 -27.28 -11.40
C SER A 382 26.11 -26.40 -12.09
N TYR A 383 25.71 -25.69 -13.14
CA TYR A 383 26.52 -24.71 -13.84
C TYR A 383 26.62 -23.40 -13.06
N LEU A 384 25.50 -22.88 -12.56
CA LEU A 384 25.44 -21.68 -11.70
C LEU A 384 26.18 -21.88 -10.38
N GLN A 385 26.02 -23.03 -9.71
CA GLN A 385 26.75 -23.35 -8.49
C GLN A 385 28.26 -23.42 -8.73
N ARG A 386 28.71 -24.01 -9.84
CA ARG A 386 30.14 -24.02 -10.22
C ARG A 386 30.68 -22.60 -10.47
N ARG A 387 29.91 -21.73 -11.11
CA ARG A 387 30.30 -20.32 -11.29
C ARG A 387 30.25 -19.50 -10.01
N ALA A 388 29.26 -19.69 -9.15
CA ALA A 388 29.18 -19.03 -7.85
C ALA A 388 30.36 -19.46 -6.96
N PHE A 389 30.69 -20.75 -6.92
CA PHE A 389 31.87 -21.26 -6.20
C PHE A 389 33.19 -20.72 -6.79
N GLY A 390 33.28 -20.62 -8.12
CA GLY A 390 34.41 -19.98 -8.80
C GLY A 390 34.53 -18.49 -8.49
N LEU A 391 33.42 -17.76 -8.41
CA LEU A 391 33.38 -16.34 -8.04
C LEU A 391 33.78 -16.15 -6.56
N PHE A 392 33.29 -17.01 -5.65
CA PHE A 392 33.69 -17.02 -4.25
C PHE A 392 35.18 -17.34 -4.09
N ALA A 393 35.72 -18.31 -4.85
CA ALA A 393 37.15 -18.62 -4.86
C ALA A 393 37.99 -17.47 -5.41
N PHE A 394 37.53 -16.80 -6.47
CA PHE A 394 38.18 -15.62 -7.06
C PHE A 394 38.17 -14.40 -6.11
N VAL A 395 37.05 -14.17 -5.42
CA VAL A 395 36.95 -13.14 -4.38
C VAL A 395 37.87 -13.46 -3.20
N ARG A 396 37.95 -14.73 -2.78
CA ARG A 396 38.91 -15.20 -1.76
C ARG A 396 40.36 -14.92 -2.18
N GLU A 397 40.72 -15.23 -3.42
CA GLU A 397 42.07 -15.00 -3.96
C GLU A 397 42.41 -13.51 -4.03
N LYS A 398 41.47 -12.66 -4.46
CA LYS A 398 41.67 -11.20 -4.47
C LYS A 398 41.77 -10.59 -3.07
N ILE A 399 41.02 -11.09 -2.09
CA ILE A 399 41.09 -10.61 -0.70
C ILE A 399 42.41 -11.06 -0.07
N ALA A 400 42.80 -12.32 -0.23
CA ALA A 400 44.08 -12.85 0.25
C ALA A 400 45.29 -12.12 -0.37
N PHE A 401 45.23 -11.79 -1.67
CA PHE A 401 46.24 -10.99 -2.35
C PHE A 401 46.32 -9.55 -1.82
N ARG A 402 45.19 -8.96 -1.42
CA ARG A 402 45.11 -7.60 -0.87
C ARG A 402 45.60 -7.54 0.58
N GLU A 403 45.41 -8.61 1.35
CA GLU A 403 45.92 -8.77 2.72
C GLU A 403 47.42 -9.11 2.74
N SER A 404 47.93 -9.92 1.80
CA SER A 404 49.38 -10.15 1.62
C SER A 404 50.17 -8.86 1.32
N LYS A 405 49.50 -7.82 0.80
CA LYS A 405 50.09 -6.48 0.54
C LYS A 405 50.02 -5.52 1.72
N ARG A 406 49.23 -5.83 2.76
CA ARG A 406 49.16 -5.08 4.02
C ARG A 406 49.96 -5.87 5.06
N GLY A 407 51.25 -5.58 5.15
CA GLY A 407 52.16 -6.23 6.09
C GLY A 407 51.71 -6.11 7.54
N ALA A 408 51.87 -7.24 8.25
CA ALA A 408 52.20 -7.41 9.67
C ALA A 408 51.78 -6.29 10.64
N ASP A 409 50.62 -6.46 11.29
CA ASP A 409 50.43 -6.08 12.70
C ASP A 409 49.07 -6.59 13.21
N ASP A 410 48.96 -7.88 13.53
CA ASP A 410 48.02 -8.36 14.56
C ASP A 410 48.21 -9.88 14.81
N GLY A 411 48.23 -10.25 16.10
CA GLY A 411 48.60 -11.55 16.64
C GLY A 411 47.70 -12.76 16.30
N PRO A 412 47.97 -13.92 16.91
CA PRO A 412 47.71 -15.24 16.33
C PRO A 412 46.30 -15.77 16.58
N ASP A 413 45.25 -14.99 16.27
CA ASP A 413 43.88 -15.51 16.33
C ASP A 413 43.03 -14.99 15.15
N SER A 414 43.47 -15.40 13.97
CA SER A 414 42.96 -14.87 12.71
C SER A 414 41.55 -15.35 12.38
N ARG A 415 40.75 -14.44 11.79
CA ARG A 415 39.42 -14.70 11.22
C ARG A 415 39.43 -15.83 10.17
N ILE A 416 40.59 -16.18 9.62
CA ILE A 416 40.84 -17.32 8.74
C ILE A 416 40.51 -18.64 9.45
N THR A 417 40.80 -18.76 10.74
CA THR A 417 40.47 -19.94 11.56
C THR A 417 38.97 -20.08 11.82
N ARG A 418 38.21 -18.97 11.85
CA ARG A 418 36.73 -18.99 11.87
C ARG A 418 36.14 -19.39 10.52
N TRP A 419 36.69 -18.86 9.42
CA TRP A 419 36.25 -19.21 8.07
C TRP A 419 36.56 -20.66 7.70
N ASN A 420 37.71 -21.19 8.11
CA ASN A 420 38.06 -22.61 7.93
C ASN A 420 37.14 -23.53 8.74
N ARG A 421 36.77 -23.15 9.98
CA ARG A 421 35.76 -23.88 10.76
C ARG A 421 34.37 -23.88 10.12
N LEU A 422 33.95 -22.74 9.54
CA LEU A 422 32.67 -22.61 8.84
C LEU A 422 32.66 -23.43 7.54
N LEU A 423 33.80 -23.51 6.85
CA LEU A 423 33.99 -24.37 5.67
C LEU A 423 34.04 -25.87 6.02
N GLU A 424 34.68 -26.27 7.12
CA GLU A 424 34.64 -27.65 7.62
C GLU A 424 33.22 -28.07 8.01
N TYR A 425 32.47 -27.18 8.66
CA TYR A 425 31.06 -27.39 9.02
C TYR A 425 30.18 -27.61 7.77
N VAL A 426 30.40 -26.80 6.72
CA VAL A 426 29.68 -26.96 5.43
C VAL A 426 30.15 -28.21 4.68
N ARG A 427 31.43 -28.59 4.77
CA ARG A 427 32.01 -29.78 4.11
C ARG A 427 31.53 -31.09 4.75
N GLN A 428 31.24 -31.10 6.06
CA GLN A 428 30.67 -32.26 6.76
C GLN A 428 29.17 -32.48 6.48
N LYS A 429 28.39 -31.42 6.25
CA LYS A 429 26.95 -31.53 5.91
C LYS A 429 26.65 -31.87 4.45
N VAL A 430 27.66 -31.97 3.58
CA VAL A 430 27.51 -32.44 2.19
C VAL A 430 27.92 -33.93 2.12
N PRO A 431 27.00 -34.87 1.81
CA PRO A 431 27.37 -36.27 1.75
C PRO A 431 28.39 -36.53 0.64
N ARG A 432 29.54 -37.10 1.00
CA ARG A 432 30.46 -37.74 0.03
C ARG A 432 29.67 -38.88 -0.62
N ARG A 433 29.33 -38.75 -1.90
CA ARG A 433 28.98 -39.93 -2.67
C ARG A 433 30.21 -40.82 -2.79
N GLU A 434 29.96 -42.10 -2.56
CA GLU A 434 30.85 -43.24 -2.57
C GLU A 434 31.78 -43.27 -3.79
N HIS A 435 32.92 -43.93 -3.60
CA HIS A 435 33.84 -44.35 -4.63
C HIS A 435 33.12 -45.04 -5.81
N LEU A 436 32.76 -44.27 -6.84
CA LEU A 436 32.62 -44.78 -8.19
C LEU A 436 34.00 -44.69 -8.84
N SER A 437 34.65 -45.85 -8.91
CA SER A 437 35.90 -46.14 -9.62
C SER A 437 36.10 -45.26 -10.85
N LEU A 438 37.18 -44.48 -10.84
CA LEU A 438 37.72 -43.68 -11.96
C LEU A 438 38.26 -44.54 -13.13
N ASP A 439 37.92 -45.83 -13.19
CA ASP A 439 38.53 -46.80 -14.10
C ASP A 439 37.65 -47.23 -15.28
N ARG A 440 36.45 -46.63 -15.45
CA ARG A 440 35.56 -46.91 -16.59
C ARG A 440 35.31 -45.77 -17.58
N PHE A 441 35.90 -44.59 -17.38
CA PHE A 441 35.74 -43.47 -18.33
C PHE A 441 36.95 -43.24 -19.26
N GLY A 442 38.04 -44.01 -19.10
CA GLY A 442 39.27 -43.87 -19.91
C GLY A 442 39.38 -44.74 -21.16
N LYS A 443 38.36 -45.55 -21.53
CA LYS A 443 38.46 -46.54 -22.62
C LYS A 443 37.57 -46.31 -23.85
N LEU A 444 36.93 -45.15 -24.00
CA LEU A 444 36.00 -44.91 -25.13
C LEU A 444 36.36 -43.77 -26.10
N TYR A 445 37.53 -43.14 -25.97
CA TYR A 445 38.03 -42.21 -27.00
C TYR A 445 39.54 -42.36 -27.21
N ARG A 446 39.93 -43.38 -28.01
CA ARG A 446 41.25 -43.44 -28.64
C ARG A 446 41.16 -44.23 -29.96
N ILE A 447 40.72 -43.56 -31.03
CA ILE A 447 40.91 -43.99 -32.43
C ILE A 447 41.26 -42.73 -33.24
N LYS A 448 42.43 -42.78 -33.91
CA LYS A 448 43.01 -41.83 -34.88
C LYS A 448 43.37 -40.45 -34.33
N SER A 449 44.58 -39.91 -34.45
CA SER A 449 45.77 -40.17 -35.28
C SER A 449 47.02 -39.81 -34.50
#